data_AF-A0A238V6W5-F1
#
_entry.id   AF-A0A238V6W5-F1
#
_cell.length_a   1.000
_cell.length_b   1.000
_cell.length_c   1.000
_cell.angle_alpha   90.00
_cell.angle_beta   90.00
_cell.angle_gamma   90.00
#
_symmetry.space_group_name_H-M   'P 1'
#
loop_
_entity.id
_entity.type
_entity.pdbx_description
1 polymer ?
#
loop_
_entity_poly.entity_id
_entity_poly.type
_entity_poly.pdbx_seq_one_letter_code
_entity_poly.pdbx_strand_id
1 'polypeptide(L)'
;MTPEDALRRRLGGLAEQAGRPSADGPGLARRIARDSAGRQRARRNLLAGVGCVVLLGIAVPQLVGTGAPDAVPASGPAPAAPSRIEDGAFGTPDADMFAGPTRGSLSDDRAFVDAVRALPWTPDPPSAAAEGLTDHLPDPPVETRSVVFAGEVSGNRWALVVGRFADVPPDASRLPGQVPGPPQLVAAWFTGPADAGPEEMRLRSGPGGIVSDWPLAVIDPRTGALVVVAAPGDVVEVSERPEITADGSTTRAWQEVETVDGIAITRMPPSVQPYDASTSYRVLRNGRTEARDSPWSFHSDQPPVPVPVEYPRGRPSALGEQAADNAAQHALAELGLHPAEVEITAQWVGSVPAGDVGQAAA
;
A
#
# COMPACT_ATOMS: atom_id res chain seq x y z
N MET A 1 22.45 27.43 11.52
CA MET A 1 21.10 27.36 10.90
C MET A 1 20.92 25.92 10.47
N THR A 2 19.97 25.22 11.06
CA THR A 2 19.74 23.81 10.74
C THR A 2 19.03 23.69 9.36
N PRO A 3 19.07 22.52 8.70
CA PRO A 3 18.26 22.27 7.51
C PRO A 3 16.77 22.52 7.75
N GLU A 4 16.29 22.18 8.95
CA GLU A 4 14.92 22.43 9.40
C GLU A 4 14.61 23.93 9.46
N ASP A 5 15.50 24.75 10.05
CA ASP A 5 15.33 26.21 10.09
C ASP A 5 15.26 26.82 8.69
N ALA A 6 16.08 26.31 7.77
CA ALA A 6 16.11 26.77 6.39
C ALA A 6 14.82 26.41 5.65
N LEU A 7 14.31 25.20 5.83
CA LEU A 7 13.04 24.76 5.26
C LEU A 7 11.87 25.56 5.85
N ARG A 8 11.78 25.69 7.17
CA ARG A 8 10.76 26.47 7.87
C ARG A 8 10.74 27.91 7.36
N ARG A 9 11.90 28.56 7.23
CA ARG A 9 12.02 29.92 6.69
C ARG A 9 11.58 30.00 5.23
N ARG A 10 11.96 29.03 4.40
CA ARG A 10 11.57 28.99 2.98
C ARG A 10 10.06 28.82 2.81
N LEU A 11 9.46 27.92 3.60
CA LEU A 11 8.01 27.72 3.60
C LEU A 11 7.27 28.96 4.13
N GLY A 12 7.75 29.57 5.21
CA GLY A 12 7.22 30.83 5.73
C GLY A 12 7.29 31.98 4.71
N GLY A 13 8.41 32.14 4.01
CA GLY A 13 8.53 33.14 2.95
C GLY A 13 7.59 32.89 1.76
N LEU A 14 7.36 31.62 1.39
CA LEU A 14 6.35 31.26 0.39
C LEU A 14 4.93 31.53 0.93
N ALA A 15 4.69 31.32 2.22
CA ALA A 15 3.43 31.63 2.91
C ALA A 15 3.10 33.12 2.78
N GLU A 16 4.04 33.98 3.17
CA GLU A 16 3.91 35.44 3.15
C GLU A 16 3.70 35.99 1.74
N GLN A 17 4.43 35.48 0.74
CA GLN A 17 4.36 35.97 -0.63
C GLN A 17 3.01 35.78 -1.30
N ALA A 18 2.21 34.81 -0.88
CA ALA A 18 0.93 34.54 -1.53
C ALA A 18 -0.28 35.23 -0.87
N GLY A 19 -0.16 35.73 0.36
CA GLY A 19 -1.19 36.56 1.00
C GLY A 19 -2.31 35.78 1.71
N ARG A 20 -3.50 36.37 1.86
CA ARG A 20 -4.67 35.74 2.53
C ARG A 20 -5.37 34.75 1.57
N PRO A 21 -6.06 33.69 2.04
CA PRO A 21 -6.72 32.69 1.20
C PRO A 21 -7.77 33.30 0.27
N SER A 22 -8.47 34.34 0.74
CA SER A 22 -9.46 35.08 -0.05
C SER A 22 -8.84 36.09 -1.04
N ALA A 23 -7.55 36.39 -0.89
CA ALA A 23 -6.79 37.25 -1.81
C ALA A 23 -5.99 36.45 -2.85
N ASP A 24 -6.01 35.12 -2.76
CA ASP A 24 -5.39 34.22 -3.72
C ASP A 24 -6.16 34.27 -5.04
N GLY A 25 -5.77 35.21 -5.90
CA GLY A 25 -6.30 35.27 -7.25
C GLY A 25 -6.04 33.96 -8.01
N PRO A 26 -6.75 33.72 -9.13
CA PRO A 26 -6.59 32.53 -9.98
C PRO A 26 -5.14 32.22 -10.38
N GLY A 27 -4.25 33.21 -10.32
CA GLY A 27 -2.82 33.08 -10.63
C GLY A 27 -2.00 32.26 -9.63
N LEU A 28 -2.35 32.22 -8.33
CA LEU A 28 -1.63 31.36 -7.37
C LEU A 28 -2.02 29.90 -7.56
N ALA A 29 -3.31 29.62 -7.59
CA ALA A 29 -3.83 28.27 -7.83
C ALA A 29 -3.32 27.69 -9.16
N ARG A 30 -3.27 28.52 -10.23
CA ARG A 30 -2.65 28.11 -11.52
C ARG A 30 -1.14 27.83 -11.40
N ARG A 31 -0.40 28.59 -10.59
CA ARG A 31 1.03 28.33 -10.37
C ARG A 31 1.25 27.01 -9.63
N ILE A 32 0.51 26.79 -8.55
CA ILE A 32 0.56 25.53 -7.78
C ILE A 32 0.17 24.35 -8.67
N ALA A 33 -0.90 24.47 -9.46
CA ALA A 33 -1.32 23.43 -10.41
C ALA A 33 -0.28 23.12 -11.50
N ARG A 34 0.39 24.15 -12.03
CA ARG A 34 1.46 23.96 -13.01
C ARG A 34 2.68 23.29 -12.41
N ASP A 35 3.06 23.70 -11.20
CA ASP A 35 4.21 23.12 -10.51
C ASP A 35 3.94 21.67 -10.09
N SER A 36 2.73 21.35 -9.64
CA SER A 36 2.33 19.97 -9.32
C SER A 36 2.29 19.10 -10.58
N ALA A 37 1.67 19.58 -11.67
CA ALA A 37 1.67 18.88 -12.95
C ALA A 37 3.07 18.70 -13.51
N GLY A 38 3.95 19.69 -13.36
CA GLY A 38 5.36 19.62 -13.74
C GLY A 38 6.12 18.54 -12.97
N ARG A 39 5.95 18.48 -11.65
CA ARG A 39 6.53 17.43 -10.80
C ARG A 39 5.99 16.04 -11.14
N GLN A 40 4.69 15.92 -11.40
CA GLN A 40 4.08 14.63 -11.75
C GLN A 40 4.55 14.14 -13.13
N ARG A 41 4.69 15.05 -14.10
CA ARG A 41 5.32 14.73 -15.40
C ARG A 41 6.79 14.39 -15.24
N ALA A 42 7.55 15.12 -14.42
CA ALA A 42 8.95 14.79 -14.15
C ALA A 42 9.11 13.41 -13.50
N ARG A 43 8.26 13.05 -12.53
CA ARG A 43 8.21 11.71 -11.92
C ARG A 43 7.85 10.64 -12.96
N ARG A 44 6.82 10.86 -13.79
CA ARG A 44 6.45 9.94 -14.88
C ARG A 44 7.54 9.80 -15.93
N ASN A 45 8.23 10.89 -16.27
CA ASN A 45 9.33 10.90 -17.23
C ASN A 45 10.61 10.27 -16.65
N LEU A 46 10.83 10.36 -15.34
CA LEU A 46 11.88 9.62 -14.64
C LEU A 46 11.60 8.12 -14.69
N LEU A 47 10.38 7.69 -14.40
CA LEU A 47 9.96 6.28 -14.51
C LEU A 47 10.06 5.77 -15.96
N ALA A 48 9.66 6.57 -16.96
CA ALA A 48 9.82 6.23 -18.37
C ALA A 48 11.31 6.24 -18.83
N GLY A 49 12.12 7.14 -18.27
CA GLY A 49 13.56 7.23 -18.53
C GLY A 49 14.33 6.02 -18.01
N VAL A 50 13.98 5.50 -16.83
CA VAL A 50 14.52 4.22 -16.34
C VAL A 50 14.17 3.08 -17.31
N GLY A 51 12.94 3.04 -17.85
CA GLY A 51 12.55 2.06 -18.87
C GLY A 51 13.35 2.15 -20.18
N CYS A 52 13.63 3.36 -20.68
CA CYS A 52 14.44 3.55 -21.90
C CYS A 52 15.92 3.22 -21.71
N VAL A 53 16.51 3.48 -20.52
CA VAL A 53 17.89 3.10 -20.22
C VAL A 53 18.04 1.58 -20.09
N VAL A 54 17.03 0.89 -19.55
CA VAL A 54 16.97 -0.58 -19.55
C VAL A 54 16.89 -1.15 -20.98
N LEU A 55 16.08 -0.56 -21.87
CA LEU A 55 15.98 -1.00 -23.27
C LEU A 55 17.27 -0.75 -24.08
N LEU A 56 17.97 0.37 -23.84
CA LEU A 56 19.27 0.63 -24.47
C LEU A 56 20.39 -0.23 -23.88
N GLY A 57 20.33 -0.56 -22.59
CA GLY A 57 21.27 -1.46 -21.91
C GLY A 57 21.20 -2.91 -22.41
N ILE A 58 20.04 -3.37 -22.87
CA ILE A 58 19.87 -4.72 -23.47
C ILE A 58 20.41 -4.78 -24.90
N ALA A 59 20.46 -3.65 -25.62
CA ALA A 59 20.89 -3.61 -27.03
C ALA A 59 22.41 -3.52 -27.24
N VAL A 60 23.19 -3.11 -26.23
CA VAL A 60 24.63 -2.79 -26.39
C VAL A 60 25.65 -3.86 -25.95
N PRO A 61 25.39 -4.90 -25.11
CA PRO A 61 26.48 -5.74 -24.61
C PRO A 61 27.01 -6.79 -25.60
N GLN A 62 26.47 -6.89 -26.81
CA GLN A 62 26.84 -7.93 -27.78
C GLN A 62 28.13 -7.62 -28.57
N LEU A 63 28.89 -6.56 -28.26
CA LEU A 63 29.98 -6.08 -29.14
C LEU A 63 31.34 -5.81 -28.49
N VAL A 64 31.56 -6.04 -27.20
CA VAL A 64 32.92 -5.82 -26.62
C VAL A 64 33.37 -7.03 -25.83
N GLY A 65 34.30 -7.76 -26.44
CA GLY A 65 34.87 -8.98 -25.94
C GLY A 65 35.83 -8.84 -24.75
N THR A 66 35.93 -9.99 -24.09
CA THR A 66 36.89 -10.50 -23.10
C THR A 66 38.29 -9.87 -23.05
N GLY A 67 38.74 -9.58 -21.83
CA GLY A 67 40.15 -9.50 -21.46
C GLY A 67 40.35 -9.49 -19.95
N ALA A 68 40.76 -10.62 -19.38
CA ALA A 68 41.32 -10.72 -18.02
C ALA A 68 42.75 -10.15 -18.00
N PRO A 69 43.27 -9.66 -16.86
CA PRO A 69 44.01 -10.57 -15.96
C PRO A 69 43.95 -10.25 -14.45
N ASP A 70 44.41 -11.24 -13.68
CA ASP A 70 44.60 -11.33 -12.22
C ASP A 70 45.35 -10.17 -11.54
N ALA A 71 44.97 -9.85 -10.29
CA ALA A 71 45.87 -9.73 -9.13
C ALA A 71 45.12 -9.36 -7.83
N VAL A 72 45.37 -10.13 -6.77
CA VAL A 72 45.05 -9.86 -5.34
C VAL A 72 46.38 -9.41 -4.68
N PRO A 73 46.45 -8.37 -3.80
CA PRO A 73 46.22 -8.62 -2.36
C PRO A 73 45.73 -7.47 -1.43
N ALA A 74 45.15 -7.92 -0.30
CA ALA A 74 45.21 -7.42 1.08
C ALA A 74 44.34 -6.22 1.58
N SER A 75 43.35 -6.60 2.41
CA SER A 75 42.86 -6.03 3.68
C SER A 75 43.01 -4.54 4.04
N GLY A 76 41.85 -3.90 4.26
CA GLY A 76 41.62 -2.64 4.99
C GLY A 76 40.12 -2.40 5.21
N PRO A 77 39.67 -1.68 6.27
CA PRO A 77 38.32 -1.82 6.85
C PRO A 77 37.20 -1.22 5.99
N ALA A 78 36.03 -1.86 6.05
CA ALA A 78 34.88 -1.63 5.19
C ALA A 78 34.21 -0.26 5.37
N PRO A 79 34.07 0.55 4.29
CA PRO A 79 33.00 1.53 4.17
C PRO A 79 31.76 0.87 3.54
N ALA A 80 30.57 1.26 4.00
CA ALA A 80 29.28 0.85 3.47
C ALA A 80 29.24 1.00 1.94
N ALA A 81 29.07 -0.12 1.23
CA ALA A 81 28.93 -0.15 -0.21
C ALA A 81 27.45 -0.08 -0.62
N PRO A 82 27.10 0.68 -1.66
CA PRO A 82 25.76 0.66 -2.24
C PRO A 82 25.51 -0.69 -2.93
N SER A 83 24.38 -1.31 -2.59
CA SER A 83 23.93 -2.57 -3.18
C SER A 83 23.75 -2.42 -4.70
N ARG A 84 24.71 -2.98 -5.45
CA ARG A 84 24.62 -3.19 -6.88
C ARG A 84 23.80 -4.48 -7.07
N ILE A 85 22.58 -4.35 -7.58
CA ILE A 85 21.72 -5.49 -7.92
C ILE A 85 22.38 -6.20 -9.10
N GLU A 86 22.90 -7.40 -8.88
CA GLU A 86 23.30 -8.30 -9.95
C GLU A 86 22.02 -8.93 -10.54
N ASP A 87 21.77 -8.63 -11.81
CA ASP A 87 20.70 -9.23 -12.61
C ASP A 87 21.03 -10.70 -12.91
N GLY A 88 20.91 -11.55 -11.89
CA GLY A 88 20.89 -13.00 -12.02
C GLY A 88 19.49 -13.47 -12.36
N ALA A 89 19.36 -14.11 -13.53
CA ALA A 89 18.17 -14.78 -14.06
C ALA A 89 17.15 -15.21 -12.99
N PHE A 90 15.97 -14.59 -13.03
CA PHE A 90 14.80 -15.00 -12.25
C PHE A 90 14.32 -16.35 -12.79
N GLY A 91 14.77 -17.45 -12.18
CA GLY A 91 14.16 -18.75 -12.40
C GLY A 91 12.71 -18.66 -11.92
N THR A 92 11.75 -18.81 -12.84
CA THR A 92 10.31 -18.78 -12.54
C THR A 92 9.96 -19.84 -11.50
N PRO A 93 9.49 -19.49 -10.29
CA PRO A 93 8.59 -20.36 -9.57
C PRO A 93 7.20 -20.12 -10.17
N ASP A 94 6.83 -20.97 -11.12
CA ASP A 94 5.52 -21.03 -11.79
C ASP A 94 4.39 -21.53 -10.85
N ALA A 95 4.55 -21.29 -9.54
CA ALA A 95 3.69 -21.84 -8.49
C ALA A 95 2.80 -20.72 -7.94
N ASP A 96 1.51 -20.84 -8.21
CA ASP A 96 0.45 -20.03 -7.60
C ASP A 96 0.58 -20.08 -6.07
N MET A 97 0.91 -18.94 -5.45
CA MET A 97 1.16 -18.79 -4.02
C MET A 97 -0.07 -19.10 -3.15
N PHE A 98 -1.25 -19.05 -3.76
CA PHE A 98 -2.53 -19.32 -3.14
C PHE A 98 -3.06 -20.72 -3.48
N ALA A 99 -2.34 -21.47 -4.31
CA ALA A 99 -2.61 -22.88 -4.53
C ALA A 99 -1.95 -23.72 -3.44
N GLY A 100 -2.70 -24.66 -2.86
CA GLY A 100 -2.20 -25.56 -1.83
C GLY A 100 -3.21 -25.82 -0.72
N PRO A 101 -2.83 -26.60 0.30
CA PRO A 101 -3.63 -26.77 1.50
C PRO A 101 -3.75 -25.45 2.26
N THR A 102 -4.82 -25.31 3.04
CA THR A 102 -4.98 -24.21 4.01
C THR A 102 -3.83 -24.22 5.00
N ARG A 103 -3.36 -23.04 5.40
CA ARG A 103 -2.26 -22.84 6.34
C ARG A 103 -2.72 -22.10 7.61
N GLY A 104 -1.93 -22.17 8.67
CA GLY A 104 -2.23 -21.51 9.95
C GLY A 104 -2.78 -22.47 11.00
N SER A 105 -3.00 -21.98 12.23
CA SER A 105 -3.33 -22.81 13.39
C SER A 105 -4.69 -23.53 13.31
N LEU A 106 -5.57 -23.13 12.39
CA LEU A 106 -6.89 -23.74 12.17
C LEU A 106 -6.96 -24.53 10.85
N SER A 107 -5.82 -24.80 10.20
CA SER A 107 -5.80 -25.52 8.91
C SER A 107 -6.37 -26.93 8.97
N ASP A 108 -6.25 -27.60 10.11
CA ASP A 108 -6.71 -28.98 10.31
C ASP A 108 -8.20 -29.06 10.69
N ASP A 109 -8.83 -27.94 11.08
CA ASP A 109 -10.27 -27.88 11.34
C ASP A 109 -11.04 -27.76 10.00
N ARG A 110 -11.22 -28.90 9.35
CA ARG A 110 -11.89 -28.99 8.05
C ARG A 110 -13.32 -28.45 8.09
N ALA A 111 -14.04 -28.65 9.19
CA ALA A 111 -15.41 -28.16 9.33
C ALA A 111 -15.43 -26.62 9.35
N PHE A 112 -14.49 -26.00 10.06
CA PHE A 112 -14.32 -24.55 10.05
C PHE A 112 -13.91 -24.04 8.66
N VAL A 113 -12.89 -24.66 8.04
CA VAL A 113 -12.38 -24.27 6.72
C VAL A 113 -13.46 -24.35 5.64
N ASP A 114 -14.22 -25.44 5.58
CA ASP A 114 -15.28 -25.63 4.59
C ASP A 114 -16.44 -24.63 4.79
N ALA A 115 -16.78 -24.33 6.04
CA ALA A 115 -17.83 -23.36 6.35
C ALA A 115 -17.41 -21.92 6.03
N VAL A 116 -16.17 -21.53 6.36
CA VAL A 116 -15.63 -20.20 6.03
C VAL A 116 -15.55 -19.98 4.52
N ARG A 117 -15.15 -21.01 3.75
CA ARG A 117 -15.15 -20.97 2.28
C ARG A 117 -16.52 -20.57 1.71
N ALA A 118 -17.59 -21.03 2.34
CA ALA A 118 -18.97 -20.82 1.91
C ALA A 118 -19.60 -19.50 2.38
N LEU A 119 -18.90 -18.69 3.18
CA LEU A 119 -19.44 -17.42 3.68
C LEU A 119 -19.68 -16.41 2.54
N PRO A 120 -20.72 -15.57 2.62
CA PRO A 120 -20.94 -14.51 1.65
C PRO A 120 -19.82 -13.46 1.72
N TRP A 121 -19.39 -12.97 0.56
CA TRP A 121 -18.39 -11.91 0.40
C TRP A 121 -19.01 -10.53 0.21
N THR A 122 -20.33 -10.45 0.06
CA THR A 122 -21.08 -9.20 -0.06
C THR A 122 -21.95 -9.01 1.18
N PRO A 123 -21.76 -7.93 1.96
CA PRO A 123 -22.58 -7.66 3.14
C PRO A 123 -23.93 -7.05 2.71
N ASP A 124 -24.90 -7.91 2.39
CA ASP A 124 -26.24 -7.55 1.85
C ASP A 124 -26.19 -6.70 0.55
N PRO A 125 -27.19 -6.79 -0.33
CA PRO A 125 -27.18 -6.00 -1.57
C PRO A 125 -27.15 -4.50 -1.24
N PRO A 126 -26.32 -3.70 -1.92
CA PRO A 126 -26.24 -2.26 -1.66
C PRO A 126 -27.61 -1.62 -1.81
N SER A 127 -27.94 -0.68 -0.93
CA SER A 127 -29.12 0.16 -1.11
C SER A 127 -29.03 0.87 -2.47
N ALA A 128 -30.15 1.05 -3.18
CA ALA A 128 -30.19 1.71 -4.50
C ALA A 128 -29.51 3.10 -4.55
N ALA A 129 -29.25 3.73 -3.40
CA ALA A 129 -28.50 4.97 -3.29
C ALA A 129 -26.98 4.85 -3.54
N ALA A 130 -26.41 3.63 -3.59
CA ALA A 130 -24.99 3.38 -3.82
C ALA A 130 -24.66 2.98 -5.29
N GLU A 131 -25.66 2.89 -6.17
CA GLU A 131 -25.54 2.40 -7.57
C GLU A 131 -24.61 3.21 -8.51
N GLY A 132 -23.89 4.21 -8.02
CA GLY A 132 -23.00 5.04 -8.85
C GLY A 132 -21.56 5.20 -8.35
N LEU A 133 -21.19 4.62 -7.20
CA LEU A 133 -19.94 4.98 -6.51
C LEU A 133 -19.09 3.80 -6.01
N THR A 134 -19.55 2.56 -6.18
CA THR A 134 -18.87 1.39 -5.62
C THR A 134 -18.62 0.34 -6.69
N ASP A 135 -17.33 0.11 -7.00
CA ASP A 135 -16.83 -1.04 -7.74
C ASP A 135 -17.12 -2.32 -6.94
N HIS A 136 -18.38 -2.77 -6.95
CA HIS A 136 -18.78 -4.01 -6.29
C HIS A 136 -18.51 -5.19 -7.22
N LEU A 137 -17.52 -6.00 -6.87
CA LEU A 137 -17.32 -7.30 -7.49
C LEU A 137 -18.37 -8.27 -6.95
N PRO A 138 -19.06 -9.05 -7.82
CA PRO A 138 -19.97 -10.08 -7.36
C PRO A 138 -19.23 -11.14 -6.54
N ASP A 139 -19.95 -11.93 -5.75
CA ASP A 139 -19.37 -13.07 -5.05
C ASP A 139 -18.80 -14.11 -6.05
N PRO A 140 -17.53 -14.56 -5.91
CA PRO A 140 -17.04 -15.67 -6.73
C PRO A 140 -17.80 -16.95 -6.37
N PRO A 141 -18.05 -17.89 -7.31
CA PRO A 141 -18.74 -19.14 -7.00
C PRO A 141 -18.01 -19.94 -5.90
N VAL A 142 -18.73 -20.57 -4.97
CA VAL A 142 -18.13 -21.25 -3.79
C VAL A 142 -17.16 -22.35 -4.21
N GLU A 143 -17.45 -23.05 -5.31
CA GLU A 143 -16.63 -24.10 -5.89
C GLU A 143 -15.26 -23.59 -6.39
N THR A 144 -15.14 -22.31 -6.73
CA THR A 144 -13.86 -21.71 -7.16
C THR A 144 -13.07 -21.11 -6.00
N ARG A 145 -13.66 -21.07 -4.80
CA ARG A 145 -13.02 -20.54 -3.59
C ARG A 145 -12.09 -21.56 -2.94
N SER A 146 -11.01 -21.08 -2.34
CA SER A 146 -10.11 -21.82 -1.46
C SER A 146 -9.76 -20.98 -0.24
N VAL A 147 -9.72 -21.60 0.93
CA VAL A 147 -9.19 -20.95 2.15
C VAL A 147 -7.69 -21.12 2.15
N VAL A 148 -6.94 -20.04 1.99
CA VAL A 148 -5.48 -20.08 1.94
C VAL A 148 -4.88 -20.05 3.34
N PHE A 149 -5.51 -19.27 4.23
CA PHE A 149 -5.09 -19.14 5.62
C PHE A 149 -6.31 -19.20 6.54
N ALA A 150 -6.18 -19.93 7.65
CA ALA A 150 -7.11 -19.93 8.77
C ALA A 150 -6.30 -20.08 10.07
N GLY A 151 -6.44 -19.12 10.98
CA GLY A 151 -5.65 -19.14 12.22
C GLY A 151 -6.11 -18.15 13.27
N GLU A 152 -5.51 -18.26 14.45
CA GLU A 152 -5.70 -17.32 15.55
C GLU A 152 -4.67 -16.20 15.48
N VAL A 153 -5.13 -14.96 15.56
CA VAL A 153 -4.32 -13.76 15.39
C VAL A 153 -4.72 -12.75 16.48
N SER A 154 -3.80 -12.50 17.43
CA SER A 154 -4.05 -11.63 18.59
C SER A 154 -5.35 -11.94 19.35
N GLY A 155 -5.67 -13.24 19.51
CA GLY A 155 -6.86 -13.71 20.22
C GLY A 155 -8.17 -13.64 19.43
N ASN A 156 -8.13 -13.40 18.12
CA ASN A 156 -9.28 -13.45 17.22
C ASN A 156 -9.07 -14.53 16.15
N ARG A 157 -10.15 -15.05 15.55
CA ARG A 157 -10.04 -15.97 14.41
C ARG A 157 -10.02 -15.19 13.11
N TRP A 158 -9.05 -15.49 12.25
CA TRP A 158 -8.84 -14.82 10.96
C TRP A 158 -8.78 -15.86 9.85
N ALA A 159 -9.33 -15.53 8.69
CA ALA A 159 -9.23 -16.37 7.52
C ALA A 159 -9.10 -15.54 6.23
N LEU A 160 -8.26 -16.03 5.31
CA LEU A 160 -8.13 -15.53 3.94
C LEU A 160 -8.78 -16.52 2.99
N VAL A 161 -9.79 -16.07 2.26
CA VAL A 161 -10.42 -16.85 1.20
C VAL A 161 -10.08 -16.21 -0.13
N VAL A 162 -9.61 -17.02 -1.07
CA VAL A 162 -9.32 -16.61 -2.45
C VAL A 162 -10.36 -17.27 -3.36
N GLY A 163 -10.85 -16.55 -4.36
CA GLY A 163 -11.82 -17.03 -5.34
C GLY A 163 -11.43 -16.62 -6.76
N ARG A 164 -11.95 -17.35 -7.74
CA ARG A 164 -11.75 -17.04 -9.17
C ARG A 164 -13.08 -16.80 -9.85
N PHE A 165 -13.16 -15.77 -10.70
CA PHE A 165 -14.24 -15.65 -11.68
C PHE A 165 -13.87 -16.40 -12.95
N ALA A 166 -14.72 -17.33 -13.36
CA ALA A 166 -14.57 -18.01 -14.65
C ALA A 166 -14.82 -17.03 -15.81
N ASP A 167 -15.84 -16.18 -15.66
CA ASP A 167 -16.22 -15.11 -16.58
C ASP A 167 -16.54 -13.86 -15.74
N VAL A 168 -15.74 -12.79 -15.86
CA VAL A 168 -16.17 -11.49 -15.34
C VAL A 168 -17.26 -10.99 -16.28
N PRO A 169 -18.51 -10.75 -15.84
CA PRO A 169 -19.54 -10.22 -16.71
C PRO A 169 -19.01 -8.92 -17.36
N PRO A 170 -19.20 -8.70 -18.67
CA PRO A 170 -18.70 -7.51 -19.37
C PRO A 170 -19.25 -6.18 -18.82
N ASP A 171 -20.16 -6.25 -17.86
CA ASP A 171 -20.83 -5.15 -17.16
C ASP A 171 -20.20 -4.85 -15.80
N ALA A 172 -19.46 -5.79 -15.19
CA ALA A 172 -18.89 -5.65 -13.84
C ALA A 172 -17.55 -4.88 -13.80
N SER A 173 -16.91 -4.64 -14.95
CA SER A 173 -15.64 -3.89 -15.04
C SER A 173 -15.73 -2.63 -15.90
N ARG A 174 -16.91 -2.02 -16.05
CA ARG A 174 -17.09 -0.89 -16.98
C ARG A 174 -16.60 0.45 -16.41
N LEU A 175 -15.29 0.57 -16.26
CA LEU A 175 -14.64 1.79 -16.72
C LEU A 175 -14.58 1.72 -18.26
N PRO A 176 -15.08 2.73 -19.00
CA PRO A 176 -15.00 2.74 -20.46
C PRO A 176 -13.55 2.57 -20.94
N GLY A 177 -13.26 1.47 -21.67
CA GLY A 177 -11.96 1.25 -22.34
C GLY A 177 -11.05 0.17 -21.74
N GLN A 178 -11.47 -0.60 -20.73
CA GLN A 178 -10.69 -1.77 -20.28
C GLN A 178 -10.95 -3.01 -21.18
N VAL A 179 -9.87 -3.61 -21.66
CA VAL A 179 -9.87 -4.91 -22.38
C VAL A 179 -10.18 -6.03 -21.36
N PRO A 180 -10.94 -7.08 -21.71
CA PRO A 180 -11.17 -8.22 -20.81
C PRO A 180 -9.84 -8.77 -20.30
N GLY A 181 -9.62 -8.68 -19.00
CA GLY A 181 -8.42 -9.19 -18.35
C GLY A 181 -8.45 -10.72 -18.21
N PRO A 182 -7.31 -11.35 -17.87
CA PRO A 182 -7.27 -12.76 -17.46
C PRO A 182 -8.23 -13.04 -16.28
N PRO A 183 -8.56 -14.32 -15.98
CA PRO A 183 -9.44 -14.67 -14.87
C PRO A 183 -8.99 -13.94 -13.60
N GLN A 184 -9.88 -13.12 -13.06
CA GLN A 184 -9.57 -12.24 -11.95
C GLN A 184 -9.57 -13.07 -10.67
N LEU A 185 -8.38 -13.24 -10.10
CA LEU A 185 -8.23 -13.77 -8.75
C LEU A 185 -8.64 -12.67 -7.77
N VAL A 186 -9.47 -13.01 -6.80
CA VAL A 186 -9.91 -12.09 -5.75
C VAL A 186 -9.69 -12.69 -4.38
N ALA A 187 -9.45 -11.83 -3.40
CA ALA A 187 -9.27 -12.19 -2.01
C ALA A 187 -10.28 -11.48 -1.12
N ALA A 188 -10.69 -12.18 -0.06
CA ALA A 188 -11.51 -11.66 1.02
C ALA A 188 -10.96 -12.13 2.37
N TRP A 189 -10.92 -11.21 3.32
CA TRP A 189 -10.51 -11.47 4.68
C TRP A 189 -11.72 -11.50 5.60
N PHE A 190 -11.80 -12.56 6.40
CA PHE A 190 -12.84 -12.76 7.41
C PHE A 190 -12.20 -12.74 8.80
N THR A 191 -12.88 -12.11 9.76
CA THR A 191 -12.49 -12.17 11.16
C THR A 191 -13.69 -12.46 12.06
N GLY A 192 -13.45 -13.14 13.17
CA GLY A 192 -14.39 -13.31 14.27
C GLY A 192 -13.68 -13.17 15.62
N PRO A 193 -14.43 -13.07 16.74
CA PRO A 193 -13.85 -13.07 18.08
C PRO A 193 -13.06 -14.36 18.38
N ALA A 194 -12.46 -14.42 19.57
CA ALA A 194 -11.91 -15.66 20.11
C ALA A 194 -12.95 -16.79 20.02
N ASP A 195 -12.51 -17.99 19.65
CA ASP A 195 -13.36 -19.19 19.55
C ASP A 195 -14.55 -19.11 18.58
N ALA A 196 -14.62 -18.06 17.76
CA ALA A 196 -15.74 -17.83 16.84
C ALA A 196 -16.06 -19.04 15.95
N GLY A 197 -17.32 -19.45 15.94
CA GLY A 197 -17.84 -20.36 14.94
C GLY A 197 -17.78 -19.74 13.53
N PRO A 198 -17.84 -20.54 12.44
CA PRO A 198 -17.88 -20.01 11.08
C PRO A 198 -18.98 -18.97 10.84
N GLU A 199 -20.15 -19.16 11.47
CA GLU A 199 -21.30 -18.26 11.42
C GLU A 199 -21.10 -16.93 12.16
N GLU A 200 -20.07 -16.83 12.98
CA GLU A 200 -19.67 -15.60 13.69
C GLU A 200 -18.55 -14.85 12.96
N MET A 201 -17.92 -15.49 11.96
CA MET A 201 -16.94 -14.84 11.10
C MET A 201 -17.64 -13.81 10.20
N ARG A 202 -17.04 -12.62 10.07
CA ARG A 202 -17.55 -11.52 9.26
C ARG A 202 -16.50 -11.07 8.27
N LEU A 203 -16.93 -10.73 7.07
CA LEU A 203 -16.08 -10.08 6.08
C LEU A 203 -15.55 -8.76 6.66
N ARG A 204 -14.23 -8.57 6.62
CA ARG A 204 -13.56 -7.34 7.06
C ARG A 204 -12.89 -6.57 5.94
N SER A 205 -12.50 -7.25 4.86
CA SER A 205 -11.92 -6.62 3.68
C SER A 205 -12.14 -7.49 2.46
N GLY A 206 -12.29 -6.83 1.31
CA GLY A 206 -12.55 -7.46 0.01
C GLY A 206 -14.04 -7.58 -0.34
N PRO A 207 -14.37 -8.18 -1.49
CA PRO A 207 -13.45 -8.72 -2.50
C PRO A 207 -12.49 -7.68 -3.09
N GLY A 208 -11.20 -7.99 -3.11
CA GLY A 208 -10.17 -7.20 -3.79
C GLY A 208 -9.41 -8.04 -4.81
N GLY A 209 -9.11 -7.48 -5.98
CA GLY A 209 -8.29 -8.15 -7.00
C GLY A 209 -6.88 -8.42 -6.51
N ILE A 210 -6.35 -9.61 -6.79
CA ILE A 210 -4.99 -10.03 -6.48
C ILE A 210 -4.33 -10.72 -7.68
N VAL A 211 -3.02 -10.93 -7.61
CA VAL A 211 -2.25 -11.69 -8.61
C VAL A 211 -1.60 -12.89 -7.92
N SER A 212 -1.56 -14.06 -8.58
CA SER A 212 -1.22 -15.35 -7.96
C SER A 212 0.22 -15.51 -7.51
N ASP A 213 1.13 -14.67 -8.00
CA ASP A 213 2.57 -14.72 -7.76
C ASP A 213 3.06 -13.62 -6.81
N TRP A 214 2.16 -12.81 -6.24
CA TRP A 214 2.49 -11.74 -5.31
C TRP A 214 1.99 -12.06 -3.89
N PRO A 215 2.78 -11.80 -2.84
CA PRO A 215 2.33 -11.97 -1.47
C PRO A 215 1.16 -11.08 -1.13
N LEU A 216 0.34 -11.52 -0.18
CA LEU A 216 -0.79 -10.76 0.32
C LEU A 216 -0.63 -10.53 1.80
N ALA A 217 -0.84 -9.29 2.25
CA ALA A 217 -0.76 -8.95 3.66
C ALA A 217 -1.97 -8.12 4.09
N VAL A 218 -2.37 -8.28 5.35
CA VAL A 218 -3.41 -7.46 5.96
C VAL A 218 -3.06 -7.10 7.40
N ILE A 219 -3.38 -5.88 7.79
CA ILE A 219 -3.19 -5.34 9.14
C ILE A 219 -4.53 -4.88 9.72
N ASP A 220 -4.75 -5.19 11.00
CA ASP A 220 -5.76 -4.54 11.82
C ASP A 220 -5.13 -3.34 12.51
N PRO A 221 -5.43 -2.09 12.09
CA PRO A 221 -4.80 -0.90 12.67
C PRO A 221 -5.10 -0.75 14.17
N ARG A 222 -6.20 -1.31 14.68
CA ARG A 222 -6.58 -1.17 16.10
C ARG A 222 -5.76 -2.05 17.03
N THR A 223 -5.47 -3.27 16.60
CA THR A 223 -4.71 -4.23 17.42
C THR A 223 -3.23 -4.28 17.02
N GLY A 224 -2.90 -3.71 15.86
CA GLY A 224 -1.60 -3.83 15.23
C GLY A 224 -1.31 -5.22 14.67
N ALA A 225 -2.28 -6.13 14.68
CA ALA A 225 -2.06 -7.49 14.21
C ALA A 225 -1.87 -7.51 12.69
N LEU A 226 -0.75 -8.06 12.24
CA LEU A 226 -0.35 -8.16 10.84
C LEU A 226 -0.20 -9.64 10.45
N VAL A 227 -0.83 -10.01 9.34
CA VAL A 227 -0.65 -11.32 8.69
C VAL A 227 -0.09 -11.08 7.30
N VAL A 228 1.01 -11.78 6.97
CA VAL A 228 1.58 -11.84 5.62
C VAL A 228 1.51 -13.28 5.12
N VAL A 229 0.96 -13.45 3.93
CA VAL A 229 0.84 -14.72 3.21
C VAL A 229 1.78 -14.68 2.01
N ALA A 230 2.89 -15.41 2.13
CA ALA A 230 3.94 -15.59 1.13
C ALA A 230 4.00 -17.04 0.63
N ALA A 231 4.97 -17.39 -0.21
CA ALA A 231 5.18 -18.79 -0.58
C ALA A 231 5.91 -19.54 0.56
N PRO A 232 5.69 -20.86 0.71
CA PRO A 232 6.45 -21.66 1.67
C PRO A 232 7.97 -21.55 1.46
N GLY A 233 8.71 -21.33 2.55
CA GLY A 233 10.17 -21.15 2.54
C GLY A 233 10.64 -19.72 2.29
N ASP A 234 9.74 -18.79 1.97
CA ASP A 234 10.07 -17.37 1.92
C ASP A 234 10.31 -16.81 3.34
N VAL A 235 11.20 -15.83 3.44
CA VAL A 235 11.43 -15.04 4.66
C VAL A 235 10.63 -13.76 4.56
N VAL A 236 9.92 -13.40 5.63
CA VAL A 236 9.18 -12.14 5.70
C VAL A 236 9.89 -11.18 6.64
N GLU A 237 10.12 -9.96 6.16
CA GLU A 237 10.56 -8.85 6.98
C GLU A 237 9.51 -7.74 6.97
N VAL A 238 9.33 -7.08 8.11
CA VAL A 238 8.37 -5.98 8.29
C VAL A 238 9.06 -4.72 8.75
N SER A 239 8.47 -3.58 8.42
CA SER A 239 8.92 -2.25 8.81
C SER A 239 7.72 -1.46 9.28
N GLU A 240 7.78 -0.92 10.49
CA GLU A 240 6.72 -0.12 11.09
C GLU A 240 6.45 1.16 10.31
N ARG A 241 7.46 1.98 10.09
CA ARG A 241 7.30 3.28 9.44
C ARG A 241 8.58 3.72 8.74
N PRO A 242 8.49 4.65 7.78
CA PRO A 242 9.68 5.28 7.24
C PRO A 242 10.32 6.20 8.28
N GLU A 243 11.64 6.22 8.31
CA GLU A 243 12.44 7.22 9.00
C GLU A 243 12.86 8.29 8.00
N ILE A 244 12.54 9.55 8.27
CA ILE A 244 12.91 10.68 7.42
C ILE A 244 13.95 11.51 8.15
N THR A 245 15.15 11.60 7.58
CA THR A 245 16.24 12.39 8.12
C THR A 245 16.08 13.87 7.76
N ALA A 246 16.83 14.76 8.43
CA ALA A 246 16.73 16.21 8.24
C ALA A 246 17.12 16.71 6.82
N ASP A 247 17.85 15.91 6.06
CA ASP A 247 18.18 16.17 4.65
C ASP A 247 17.10 15.66 3.68
N GLY A 248 16.03 15.05 4.20
CA GLY A 248 14.90 14.50 3.44
C GLY A 248 15.15 13.10 2.89
N SER A 249 16.27 12.45 3.25
CA SER A 249 16.47 11.03 2.94
C SER A 249 15.46 10.17 3.71
N THR A 250 15.06 9.04 3.14
CA THR A 250 14.08 8.13 3.74
C THR A 250 14.66 6.73 3.85
N THR A 251 14.70 6.20 5.07
CA THR A 251 15.13 4.84 5.37
C THR A 251 14.03 4.06 6.08
N ARG A 252 14.21 2.74 6.22
CA ARG A 252 13.30 1.86 6.96
C ARG A 252 14.14 0.85 7.73
N ALA A 253 13.85 0.68 9.01
CA ALA A 253 14.30 -0.47 9.77
C ALA A 253 13.43 -1.67 9.41
N TRP A 254 14.07 -2.79 9.07
CA TRP A 254 13.43 -4.04 8.72
C TRP A 254 13.71 -5.07 9.80
N GLN A 255 12.66 -5.76 10.25
CA GLN A 255 12.75 -6.84 11.22
C GLN A 255 12.20 -8.12 10.61
N GLU A 256 12.98 -9.18 10.67
CA GLU A 256 12.53 -10.52 10.28
C GLU A 256 11.45 -11.03 11.24
N VAL A 257 10.44 -11.67 10.66
CA VAL A 257 9.30 -12.24 11.38
C VAL A 257 9.34 -13.75 11.20
N GLU A 258 9.09 -14.48 12.29
CA GLU A 258 8.93 -15.93 12.24
C GLU A 258 7.86 -16.31 11.21
N THR A 259 8.26 -17.14 10.26
CA THR A 259 7.42 -17.53 9.13
C THR A 259 7.28 -19.05 9.13
N VAL A 260 6.04 -19.54 9.19
CA VAL A 260 5.73 -20.98 9.18
C VAL A 260 4.87 -21.26 7.96
N ASP A 261 5.34 -22.13 7.07
CA ASP A 261 4.68 -22.48 5.80
C ASP A 261 4.32 -21.26 4.92
N GLY A 262 5.15 -20.22 4.96
CA GLY A 262 4.91 -18.97 4.23
C GLY A 262 3.88 -18.05 4.89
N ILE A 263 3.48 -18.31 6.14
CA ILE A 263 2.63 -17.44 6.93
C ILE A 263 3.48 -16.75 8.01
N ALA A 264 3.51 -15.43 7.99
CA ALA A 264 4.12 -14.62 9.04
C ALA A 264 3.02 -13.85 9.79
N ILE A 265 3.00 -13.98 11.11
CA ILE A 265 2.06 -13.29 11.99
C ILE A 265 2.86 -12.49 13.00
N THR A 266 2.60 -11.19 13.10
CA THR A 266 3.29 -10.32 14.06
C THR A 266 2.36 -9.20 14.56
N ARG A 267 2.87 -8.39 15.48
CA ARG A 267 2.20 -7.21 16.00
C ARG A 267 3.04 -5.97 15.73
N MET A 268 2.47 -5.05 14.95
CA MET A 268 2.93 -3.68 14.79
C MET A 268 2.33 -2.80 15.89
N PRO A 269 2.88 -1.61 16.15
CA PRO A 269 2.21 -0.62 16.98
C PRO A 269 0.83 -0.27 16.41
N PRO A 270 -0.22 -0.21 17.24
CA PRO A 270 -1.54 0.21 16.79
C PRO A 270 -1.54 1.62 16.19
N SER A 271 -2.29 1.81 15.11
CA SER A 271 -2.53 3.12 14.52
C SER A 271 -3.76 3.77 15.16
N VAL A 272 -3.67 5.07 15.42
CA VAL A 272 -4.82 5.89 15.83
C VAL A 272 -5.65 6.36 14.64
N GLN A 273 -5.18 6.12 13.41
CA GLN A 273 -5.91 6.42 12.19
C GLN A 273 -6.82 5.25 11.81
N PRO A 274 -7.89 5.50 11.02
CA PRO A 274 -8.81 4.44 10.59
C PRO A 274 -8.17 3.36 9.72
N TYR A 275 -6.98 3.62 9.17
CA TYR A 275 -6.18 2.70 8.39
C TYR A 275 -4.67 2.89 8.67
N ASP A 276 -3.86 1.88 8.36
CA ASP A 276 -2.39 1.95 8.39
C ASP A 276 -1.85 1.99 6.95
N ALA A 277 -1.05 3.03 6.65
CA ALA A 277 -0.31 3.16 5.39
C ALA A 277 1.21 3.29 5.60
N SER A 278 1.66 3.20 6.85
CA SER A 278 3.06 3.36 7.27
C SER A 278 3.79 2.04 7.29
N THR A 279 3.09 0.98 7.72
CA THR A 279 3.60 -0.38 7.76
C THR A 279 3.92 -0.83 6.34
N SER A 280 5.08 -1.45 6.18
CA SER A 280 5.50 -2.08 4.94
C SER A 280 6.08 -3.46 5.24
N TYR A 281 5.93 -4.38 4.31
CA TYR A 281 6.56 -5.69 4.38
C TYR A 281 7.42 -5.91 3.14
N ARG A 282 8.39 -6.80 3.24
CA ARG A 282 9.12 -7.35 2.10
C ARG A 282 9.30 -8.84 2.28
N VAL A 283 9.31 -9.54 1.15
CA VAL A 283 9.47 -10.99 1.10
C VAL A 283 10.78 -11.30 0.42
N LEU A 284 11.57 -12.17 1.04
CA LEU A 284 12.85 -12.61 0.53
C LEU A 284 12.80 -14.09 0.19
N ARG A 285 13.29 -14.43 -1.00
CA ARG A 285 13.46 -15.81 -1.45
C ARG A 285 14.93 -16.01 -1.77
N ASN A 286 15.54 -17.02 -1.15
CA ASN A 286 16.96 -17.31 -1.31
C ASN A 286 17.86 -16.07 -1.07
N GLY A 287 17.48 -15.23 -0.08
CA GLY A 287 18.20 -14.00 0.27
C GLY A 287 18.00 -12.79 -0.67
N ARG A 288 17.16 -12.91 -1.71
CA ARG A 288 16.83 -11.81 -2.63
C ARG A 288 15.43 -11.27 -2.34
N THR A 289 15.25 -9.96 -2.41
CA THR A 289 13.91 -9.35 -2.31
C THR A 289 13.09 -9.68 -3.55
N GLU A 290 12.02 -10.45 -3.35
CA GLU A 290 11.06 -10.80 -4.41
C GLU A 290 9.92 -9.79 -4.48
N ALA A 291 9.44 -9.34 -3.33
CA ALA A 291 8.32 -8.41 -3.22
C ALA A 291 8.54 -7.42 -2.09
N ARG A 292 7.95 -6.23 -2.25
CA ARG A 292 7.88 -5.19 -1.23
C ARG A 292 6.60 -4.40 -1.44
N ASP A 293 5.81 -4.25 -0.39
CA ASP A 293 4.51 -3.60 -0.48
C ASP A 293 4.05 -3.06 0.89
N SER A 294 2.88 -2.45 0.92
CA SER A 294 2.12 -2.13 2.14
C SER A 294 0.99 -3.14 2.34
N PRO A 295 0.71 -3.58 3.58
CA PRO A 295 -0.43 -4.46 3.82
C PRO A 295 -1.74 -3.73 3.54
N TRP A 296 -2.77 -4.48 3.17
CA TRP A 296 -4.12 -3.95 3.20
C TRP A 296 -4.48 -3.62 4.65
N SER A 297 -5.22 -2.54 4.88
CA SER A 297 -5.70 -2.23 6.23
C SER A 297 -7.18 -2.59 6.33
N PHE A 298 -7.57 -3.24 7.42
CA PHE A 298 -8.98 -3.26 7.78
C PHE A 298 -9.47 -1.85 8.04
N HIS A 299 -10.71 -1.56 7.64
CA HIS A 299 -11.35 -0.33 8.03
C HIS A 299 -11.70 -0.40 9.52
N SER A 300 -11.33 0.63 10.25
CA SER A 300 -11.78 0.83 11.63
C SER A 300 -13.03 1.69 11.66
N ASP A 301 -14.07 1.25 12.36
CA ASP A 301 -15.27 2.05 12.61
C ASP A 301 -15.04 3.17 13.64
N GLN A 302 -13.83 3.28 14.20
CA GLN A 302 -13.52 4.35 15.11
C GLN A 302 -13.39 5.67 14.34
N PRO A 303 -13.97 6.77 14.87
CA PRO A 303 -13.79 8.07 14.26
C PRO A 303 -12.30 8.42 14.27
N PRO A 304 -11.76 9.00 13.18
CA PRO A 304 -10.37 9.45 13.14
C PRO A 304 -10.13 10.47 14.25
N VAL A 305 -8.93 10.42 14.84
CA VAL A 305 -8.49 11.44 15.80
C VAL A 305 -8.35 12.78 15.04
N PRO A 306 -8.98 13.86 15.51
CA PRO A 306 -8.83 15.17 14.88
C PRO A 306 -7.36 15.58 14.80
N VAL A 307 -6.96 16.08 13.62
CA VAL A 307 -5.59 16.52 13.37
C VAL A 307 -5.58 18.04 13.38
N PRO A 308 -4.91 18.70 14.34
CA PRO A 308 -4.87 20.16 14.37
C PRO A 308 -4.04 20.67 13.20
N VAL A 309 -4.68 21.41 12.30
CA VAL A 309 -4.03 22.07 11.16
C VAL A 309 -4.01 23.58 11.38
N GLU A 310 -2.82 24.17 11.35
CA GLU A 310 -2.65 25.62 11.38
C GLU A 310 -2.81 26.21 9.96
N TYR A 311 -3.51 27.33 9.89
CA TYR A 311 -3.75 28.07 8.65
C TYR A 311 -3.13 29.48 8.75
N PRO A 312 -1.82 29.65 8.49
CA PRO A 312 -1.12 30.92 8.70
C PRO A 312 -1.65 32.07 7.84
N ARG A 313 -2.36 31.75 6.75
CA ARG A 313 -3.00 32.74 5.87
C ARG A 313 -4.42 33.10 6.33
N GLY A 314 -5.03 32.30 7.20
CA GLY A 314 -6.40 32.40 7.64
C GLY A 314 -7.20 31.13 7.34
N ARG A 315 -8.29 30.93 8.09
CA ARG A 315 -9.13 29.73 7.99
C ARG A 315 -9.78 29.62 6.59
N PRO A 316 -9.70 28.46 5.91
CA PRO A 316 -10.30 28.28 4.60
C PRO A 316 -11.83 28.12 4.69
N SER A 317 -12.49 27.84 3.55
CA SER A 317 -13.90 27.42 3.56
C SER A 317 -14.05 26.04 4.22
N ALA A 318 -15.26 25.67 4.61
CA ALA A 318 -15.52 24.35 5.22
C ALA A 318 -15.03 23.17 4.34
N LEU A 319 -15.21 23.26 3.02
CA LEU A 319 -14.69 22.25 2.08
C LEU A 319 -13.16 22.24 2.05
N GLY A 320 -12.52 23.41 2.16
CA GLY A 320 -11.07 23.52 2.24
C GLY A 320 -10.52 22.94 3.54
N GLU A 321 -11.18 23.18 4.67
CA GLU A 321 -10.82 22.56 5.96
C GLU A 321 -10.90 21.04 5.86
N GLN A 322 -11.99 20.50 5.32
CA GLN A 322 -12.14 19.06 5.13
C GLN A 322 -11.03 18.47 4.22
N ALA A 323 -10.66 19.19 3.16
CA ALA A 323 -9.56 18.76 2.28
C ALA A 323 -8.20 18.79 2.99
N ALA A 324 -7.94 19.81 3.81
CA ALA A 324 -6.72 19.92 4.58
C ALA A 324 -6.63 18.84 5.67
N ASP A 325 -7.74 18.58 6.37
CA ASP A 325 -7.84 17.53 7.38
C ASP A 325 -7.60 16.14 6.76
N ASN A 326 -8.20 15.85 5.60
CA ASN A 326 -7.96 14.59 4.89
C ASN A 326 -6.50 14.44 4.47
N ALA A 327 -5.91 15.48 3.88
CA ALA A 327 -4.50 15.47 3.47
C ALA A 327 -3.55 15.29 4.66
N ALA A 328 -3.86 15.92 5.80
CA ALA A 328 -3.11 15.78 7.04
C ALA A 328 -3.21 14.36 7.61
N GLN A 329 -4.41 13.77 7.64
CA GLN A 329 -4.62 12.38 8.06
C GLN A 329 -3.87 11.39 7.16
N HIS A 330 -3.91 11.57 5.83
CA HIS A 330 -3.14 10.76 4.88
C HIS A 330 -1.64 10.84 5.13
N ALA A 331 -1.10 12.05 5.29
CA ALA A 331 0.33 12.23 5.58
C ALA A 331 0.72 11.54 6.90
N LEU A 332 -0.09 11.65 7.95
CA LEU A 332 0.16 10.96 9.21
C LEU A 332 0.08 9.44 9.07
N ALA A 333 -0.89 8.93 8.32
CA ALA A 333 -1.05 7.51 8.08
C ALA A 333 0.13 6.91 7.29
N GLU A 334 0.68 7.62 6.30
CA GLU A 334 1.88 7.19 5.56
C GLU A 334 3.16 7.25 6.41
N LEU A 335 3.23 8.22 7.33
CA LEU A 335 4.41 8.42 8.18
C LEU A 335 4.37 7.61 9.48
N GLY A 336 3.22 7.05 9.85
CA GLY A 336 3.05 6.33 11.11
C GLY A 336 3.30 7.23 12.31
N LEU A 337 2.85 8.49 12.22
CA LEU A 337 3.04 9.50 13.26
C LEU A 337 1.72 9.79 13.97
N HIS A 338 1.79 9.94 15.30
CA HIS A 338 0.64 10.36 16.08
C HIS A 338 0.42 11.87 15.91
N PRO A 339 -0.82 12.38 15.83
CA PRO A 339 -1.09 13.82 15.69
C PRO A 339 -0.45 14.70 16.77
N ALA A 340 -0.20 14.15 17.96
CA ALA A 340 0.47 14.86 19.07
C ALA A 340 2.00 14.96 18.93
N GLU A 341 2.60 14.25 17.97
CA GLU A 341 4.05 14.26 17.73
C GLU A 341 4.46 15.30 16.68
N VAL A 342 3.49 15.92 16.00
CA VAL A 342 3.75 16.85 14.91
C VAL A 342 2.93 18.13 15.01
N GLU A 343 3.46 19.19 14.41
CA GLU A 343 2.71 20.40 14.09
C GLU A 343 2.46 20.41 12.58
N ILE A 344 1.18 20.48 12.18
CA ILE A 344 0.81 20.50 10.77
C ILE A 344 0.34 21.90 10.39
N THR A 345 1.02 22.49 9.41
CA THR A 345 0.68 23.82 8.89
C THR A 345 0.29 23.71 7.41
N ALA A 346 -0.96 24.02 7.09
CA ALA A 346 -1.42 24.12 5.71
C ALA A 346 -1.05 25.50 5.14
N GLN A 347 0.10 25.55 4.46
CA GLN A 347 0.63 26.79 3.86
C GLN A 347 -0.34 27.42 2.85
N TRP A 348 -1.20 26.62 2.23
CA TRP A 348 -2.27 27.08 1.34
C TRP A 348 -3.39 26.05 1.24
N VAL A 349 -4.63 26.53 1.21
CA VAL A 349 -5.82 25.72 0.96
C VAL A 349 -6.76 26.55 0.10
N GLY A 350 -7.15 26.03 -1.06
CA GLY A 350 -8.07 26.72 -1.96
C GLY A 350 -8.41 25.89 -3.19
N SER A 351 -9.37 26.39 -3.96
CA SER A 351 -9.78 25.73 -5.20
C SER A 351 -8.68 25.82 -6.24
N VAL A 352 -8.32 24.68 -6.82
CA VAL A 352 -7.48 24.63 -8.00
C VAL A 352 -8.40 24.76 -9.21
N PRO A 353 -8.15 25.69 -10.16
CA PRO A 353 -8.92 25.71 -11.39
C PRO A 353 -8.72 24.38 -12.10
N ALA A 354 -9.78 23.58 -12.19
CA ALA A 354 -9.85 22.46 -13.11
C ALA A 354 -9.58 23.03 -14.51
N GLY A 355 -8.77 22.33 -15.31
CA GLY A 355 -8.72 22.60 -16.74
C GLY A 355 -10.12 22.51 -17.36
N ASP A 356 -10.29 22.97 -18.59
CA ASP A 356 -11.58 22.91 -19.31
C ASP A 356 -12.29 21.57 -19.10
N VAL A 357 -13.62 21.66 -18.99
CA VAL A 357 -14.58 20.58 -18.71
C VAL A 357 -14.17 19.29 -19.46
N GLY A 358 -13.55 18.35 -18.76
CA GLY A 358 -12.99 17.13 -19.36
C GLY A 358 -11.84 16.49 -18.58
N GLN A 359 -11.22 17.20 -17.64
CA GLN A 359 -10.25 16.62 -16.70
C GLN A 359 -10.75 16.77 -15.26
N ALA A 360 -11.46 15.76 -14.77
CA ALA A 360 -11.68 15.63 -13.34
C ALA A 360 -10.31 15.40 -12.67
N ALA A 361 -9.97 16.25 -11.71
CA ALA A 361 -8.89 15.97 -10.77
C ALA A 361 -9.44 14.93 -9.78
N ALA A 362 -8.95 13.70 -9.89
CA ALA A 362 -9.05 12.68 -8.86
C ALA A 362 -7.73 12.66 -8.08
#